data_AF-A0A2V8J3V7-F1
#
_entry.id   AF-A0A2V8J3V7-F1
#
_cell.length_a   1.000
_cell.length_b   1.000
_cell.length_c   1.000
_cell.angle_alpha   90.00
_cell.angle_beta   90.00
_cell.angle_gamma   90.00
#
_symmetry.space_group_name_H-M   'P 1'
#
loop_
_entity.id
_entity.type
_entity.pdbx_description
1 polymer ?
#
loop_
_entity_poly.entity_id
_entity_poly.type
_entity_poly.pdbx_seq_one_letter_code
_entity_poly.pdbx_strand_id
1 'polypeptide(L)'
;MRKPISITIEADNLLWLKAQAAATSKGSVSDVVDRLVRDARLEGRTGAIRSVVGTVDLPHGDLDRADGYVRSLFDRSLSRPMLVKERPPAATRAGRGRGRKRRG
;
A
#
# COMPACT_ATOMS: atom_id res chain seq x y z
N MET A 1 7.78 8.45 -27.36
CA MET A 1 6.78 8.77 -26.31
C MET A 1 6.37 7.48 -25.63
N ARG A 2 6.33 7.43 -24.28
CA ARG A 2 5.83 6.24 -23.55
C ARG A 2 4.30 6.30 -23.48
N LYS A 3 3.62 5.16 -23.63
CA LYS A 3 2.16 5.06 -23.46
C LYS A 3 1.85 4.48 -22.08
N PRO A 4 1.05 5.16 -21.23
CA PRO A 4 0.70 4.62 -19.93
C PRO A 4 -0.24 3.42 -20.09
N ILE A 5 -0.06 2.41 -19.24
CA ILE A 5 -0.93 1.24 -19.14
C ILE A 5 -1.26 0.99 -17.68
N SER A 6 -2.45 0.45 -17.41
CA SER A 6 -2.82 -0.03 -16.08
C SER A 6 -2.67 -1.54 -16.04
N ILE A 7 -2.06 -2.06 -14.97
CA ILE A 7 -1.82 -3.50 -14.79
C ILE A 7 -2.41 -3.87 -13.42
N THR A 8 -3.19 -4.95 -13.39
CA THR A 8 -3.69 -5.54 -12.16
C THR A 8 -2.78 -6.70 -11.76
N ILE A 9 -2.24 -6.63 -10.54
CA ILE A 9 -1.37 -7.66 -9.96
C ILE A 9 -1.71 -7.83 -8.48
N GLU A 10 -1.31 -8.97 -7.90
CA GLU A 10 -1.44 -9.21 -6.47
C GLU A 10 -0.59 -8.23 -5.65
N ALA A 11 -1.03 -7.97 -4.40
CA ALA A 11 -0.40 -7.01 -3.51
C ALA A 11 1.07 -7.34 -3.20
N ASP A 12 1.38 -8.62 -3.03
CA ASP A 12 2.74 -9.08 -2.73
C ASP A 12 3.71 -8.83 -3.89
N ASN A 13 3.24 -9.04 -5.13
CA ASN A 13 3.99 -8.72 -6.34
C ASN A 13 4.23 -7.21 -6.48
N LEU A 14 3.22 -6.40 -6.14
CA LEU A 14 3.37 -4.95 -6.13
C LEU A 14 4.38 -4.48 -5.07
N LEU A 15 4.38 -5.10 -3.89
CA LEU A 15 5.34 -4.81 -2.83
C LEU A 15 6.77 -5.15 -3.28
N TRP A 16 6.95 -6.32 -3.89
CA TRP A 16 8.24 -6.73 -4.44
C TRP A 16 8.75 -5.76 -5.51
N LEU A 17 7.89 -5.31 -6.44
CA LEU A 17 8.26 -4.31 -7.45
C LEU A 17 8.67 -2.97 -6.85
N LYS A 18 7.97 -2.52 -5.80
CA LYS A 18 8.32 -1.27 -5.10
C LYS A 18 9.66 -1.37 -4.37
N ALA A 19 9.94 -2.50 -3.73
CA ALA A 19 11.23 -2.75 -3.08
C ALA A 19 12.38 -2.72 -4.09
N GLN A 20 12.20 -3.36 -5.25
CA GLN A 20 13.19 -3.34 -6.35
C GLN A 20 13.43 -1.93 -6.90
N ALA A 21 12.37 -1.12 -7.04
CA ALA A 21 12.51 0.27 -7.46
C ALA A 21 13.28 1.09 -6.42
N ALA A 22 13.00 0.90 -5.13
CA ALA A 22 13.66 1.61 -4.03
C ALA A 22 15.15 1.25 -3.89
N ALA A 23 15.53 0.00 -4.18
CA ALA A 23 16.93 -0.45 -4.17
C ALA A 23 17.80 0.25 -5.23
N THR A 24 17.18 0.89 -6.23
CA THR A 24 17.87 1.68 -7.25
C THR A 24 17.66 3.17 -6.97
N SER A 25 18.74 3.96 -6.83
CA SER A 25 18.68 5.38 -6.43
C SER A 25 17.82 6.30 -7.31
N LYS A 26 17.44 5.86 -8.52
CA LYS A 26 16.52 6.54 -9.44
C LYS A 26 15.48 5.58 -10.04
N GLY A 27 15.23 4.43 -9.41
CA GLY A 27 14.33 3.42 -9.93
C GLY A 27 12.86 3.82 -9.79
N SER A 28 12.09 3.68 -10.87
CA SER A 28 10.63 3.69 -10.79
C SER A 28 10.08 2.27 -10.97
N VAL A 29 8.87 2.02 -10.46
CA VAL A 29 8.17 0.75 -10.68
C VAL A 29 8.02 0.47 -12.19
N SER A 30 7.75 1.50 -12.99
CA SER A 30 7.66 1.37 -14.45
C SER A 30 8.99 0.94 -15.08
N ASP A 31 10.12 1.46 -14.61
CA ASP A 31 11.43 1.06 -15.14
C ASP A 31 11.81 -0.37 -14.75
N VAL A 32 11.42 -0.82 -13.55
CA VAL A 32 11.59 -2.23 -13.13
C VAL A 32 10.75 -3.16 -14.01
N VAL A 33 9.49 -2.79 -14.28
CA VAL A 33 8.60 -3.56 -15.17
C VAL A 33 9.13 -3.57 -16.61
N ASP A 34 9.59 -2.43 -17.13
CA ASP A 34 10.17 -2.33 -18.48
C ASP A 34 11.42 -3.23 -18.60
N ARG A 35 12.27 -3.26 -17.57
CA ARG A 35 13.42 -4.18 -17.50
C ARG A 35 12.96 -5.64 -17.56
N LEU A 36 12.03 -6.04 -16.70
CA LEU A 36 11.52 -7.42 -16.66
C LEU A 36 10.93 -7.86 -18.01
N VAL A 37 10.14 -6.99 -18.65
CA VAL A 37 9.54 -7.27 -19.97
C VAL A 37 10.62 -7.35 -21.04
N ARG A 38 11.64 -6.49 -20.99
CA ARG A 38 12.77 -6.53 -21.93
C ARG A 38 13.56 -7.83 -21.78
N ASP A 39 13.91 -8.19 -20.55
CA ASP A 39 14.72 -9.37 -20.26
C ASP A 39 13.96 -10.64 -20.69
N ALA A 40 12.66 -10.74 -20.37
CA ALA A 40 11.80 -11.83 -20.83
C ALA A 40 11.65 -11.91 -22.37
N ARG A 41 11.75 -10.77 -23.08
CA ARG A 41 11.75 -10.75 -24.55
C ARG A 41 13.09 -11.19 -25.13
N LEU A 42 14.19 -10.82 -24.50
CA LEU A 42 15.56 -11.15 -24.94
C LEU A 42 15.88 -12.62 -24.70
N GLU A 43 15.48 -13.17 -23.55
CA GLU A 43 15.65 -14.58 -23.21
C GLU A 43 14.72 -15.50 -24.02
N GLY A 44 13.73 -14.93 -24.72
CA GLY A 44 12.73 -15.69 -25.47
C GLY A 44 11.89 -16.60 -24.56
N ARG A 45 10.94 -17.36 -25.10
CA ARG A 45 10.13 -18.34 -24.35
C ARG A 45 10.95 -19.57 -23.91
N THR A 46 12.16 -19.39 -23.40
CA THR A 46 13.07 -20.48 -23.02
C THR A 46 13.17 -20.61 -21.50
N GLY A 47 12.18 -21.29 -20.92
CA GLY A 47 12.23 -21.74 -19.53
C GLY A 47 10.88 -21.63 -18.83
N ALA A 48 10.54 -22.66 -18.04
CA ALA A 48 9.39 -22.62 -17.14
C ALA A 48 9.42 -21.30 -16.35
N ILE A 49 8.30 -20.58 -16.33
CA ILE A 49 8.14 -19.34 -15.56
C ILE A 49 8.53 -19.64 -14.11
N ARG A 50 9.72 -19.21 -13.69
CA ARG A 50 10.19 -19.41 -12.32
C ARG A 50 9.59 -18.29 -11.48
N SER A 51 8.65 -18.65 -10.61
CA SER A 51 8.20 -17.75 -9.55
C SER A 51 9.42 -17.40 -8.70
N VAL A 52 9.84 -16.13 -8.71
CA VAL A 52 10.94 -15.65 -7.87
C VAL A 52 10.40 -15.42 -6.47
N VAL A 53 10.29 -16.50 -5.72
CA VAL A 53 10.09 -16.47 -4.26
C VAL A 53 11.48 -16.44 -3.63
N GLY A 54 12.02 -15.23 -3.35
CA GLY A 54 13.19 -15.09 -2.49
C GLY A 54 14.25 -14.05 -2.89
N THR A 55 14.77 -13.41 -1.84
CA THR A 55 15.94 -12.52 -1.65
C THR A 55 16.11 -11.31 -2.57
N VAL A 56 15.83 -10.13 -2.03
CA VAL A 56 16.24 -8.83 -2.59
C VAL A 56 17.66 -8.55 -2.12
N ASP A 57 18.61 -8.46 -3.05
CA ASP A 57 19.94 -7.94 -2.76
C ASP A 57 19.85 -6.43 -2.58
N LEU A 58 19.93 -6.00 -1.33
CA LEU A 58 20.05 -4.60 -0.96
C LEU A 58 21.53 -4.20 -1.01
N PRO A 59 21.88 -2.99 -1.50
CA PRO A 59 23.24 -2.49 -1.44
C PRO A 59 23.75 -2.52 0.00
N HIS A 60 25.00 -2.96 0.21
CA HIS A 60 25.60 -3.04 1.54
C HIS A 60 25.54 -1.68 2.25
N GLY A 61 24.92 -1.64 3.43
CA GLY A 61 24.77 -0.46 4.28
C GLY A 61 23.33 0.03 4.49
N ASP A 62 22.33 -0.52 3.80
CA ASP A 62 20.93 -0.07 3.96
C ASP A 62 20.18 -0.78 5.10
N LEU A 63 20.63 -1.98 5.48
CA LEU A 63 19.97 -2.80 6.52
C LEU A 63 20.13 -2.23 7.93
N ASP A 64 21.27 -1.61 8.24
CA ASP A 64 21.54 -1.05 9.58
C ASP A 64 20.58 0.10 9.93
N ARG A 65 19.99 0.76 8.91
CA ARG A 65 19.03 1.84 9.08
C ARG A 65 17.58 1.39 8.98
N ALA A 66 17.33 0.16 8.55
CA ALA A 66 15.99 -0.37 8.35
C ALA A 66 15.19 -0.38 9.68
N ASP A 67 15.84 -0.75 10.79
CA ASP A 67 15.21 -0.75 12.12
C ASP A 67 14.76 0.67 12.52
N GLY A 68 15.65 1.66 12.37
CA GLY A 68 15.33 3.06 12.64
C GLY A 68 14.21 3.60 11.75
N TYR A 69 14.18 3.19 10.48
CA TYR A 69 13.12 3.57 9.55
C TYR A 69 11.76 2.99 9.96
N VAL A 70 11.69 1.70 10.28
CA VAL A 70 10.47 1.03 10.76
C VAL A 70 9.99 1.64 12.06
N ARG A 71 10.90 1.89 13.01
CA ARG A 71 10.59 2.55 14.28
C ARG A 71 9.99 3.94 14.08
N SER A 72 10.56 4.73 13.16
CA SER A 72 10.02 6.06 12.82
C SER A 72 8.61 6.02 12.22
N LEU A 73 8.27 4.97 11.45
CA LEU A 73 6.92 4.77 10.93
C LEU A 73 5.94 4.46 12.07
N PHE A 74 6.37 3.65 13.04
CA PHE A 74 5.57 3.30 14.20
C PHE A 74 5.34 4.51 15.12
N ASP A 75 6.39 5.26 15.43
CA ASP A 75 6.30 6.47 16.26
C ASP A 75 5.39 7.52 15.62
N ARG A 76 5.49 7.71 14.29
CA ARG A 76 4.54 8.56 13.56
C ARG A 76 3.12 8.04 13.67
N SER A 77 2.89 6.73 13.63
CA SER A 77 1.56 6.16 13.82
C SER A 77 1.01 6.42 15.22
N LEU A 78 1.84 6.33 16.26
CA LEU A 78 1.46 6.61 17.65
C LEU A 78 1.12 8.09 17.87
N SER A 79 1.80 9.00 17.17
CA SER A 79 1.52 10.44 17.24
C SER A 79 0.24 10.87 16.52
N ARG A 80 -0.43 9.98 15.78
CA ARG A 80 -1.69 10.30 15.11
C ARG A 80 -2.83 10.24 16.13
N PRO A 81 -3.61 11.32 16.32
CA PRO A 81 -4.78 11.27 17.18
C PRO A 81 -5.77 10.24 16.62
N MET A 82 -6.03 9.16 17.38
CA MET A 82 -7.12 8.26 17.07
C MET A 82 -8.44 8.97 17.37
N LEU A 83 -9.06 9.56 16.35
CA LEU A 83 -10.45 10.02 16.41
C LEU A 83 -11.38 8.80 16.41
N VAL A 84 -11.62 8.23 17.58
CA VAL A 84 -12.67 7.24 17.79
C VAL A 84 -13.99 7.98 17.78
N LYS A 85 -14.81 7.75 16.74
CA LYS A 85 -16.19 8.22 16.72
C LYS A 85 -17.00 7.29 17.64
N GLU A 86 -17.09 7.62 18.92
CA GLU A 86 -17.99 6.93 19.84
C GLU A 86 -19.40 7.00 19.23
N ARG A 87 -20.00 5.82 19.01
CA ARG A 87 -21.38 5.74 18.56
C ARG A 87 -22.22 6.27 19.73
N PRO A 88 -22.95 7.40 19.58
CA PRO A 88 -23.74 7.91 20.68
C PRO A 88 -24.71 6.80 21.14
N PRO A 89 -24.88 6.62 22.46
CA PRO A 89 -25.80 5.61 22.98
C PRO A 89 -27.15 5.84 22.30
N ALA A 90 -27.69 4.77 21.70
CA ALA A 90 -28.94 4.83 20.95
C ALA A 90 -29.98 5.52 21.83
N ALA A 91 -30.36 6.74 21.47
CA ALA A 91 -31.40 7.46 22.18
C ALA A 91 -32.66 6.57 22.14
N THR A 92 -33.01 6.00 23.28
CA THR A 92 -34.31 5.39 23.51
C THR A 92 -35.35 6.38 23.02
N ARG A 93 -36.08 5.99 21.97
CA ARG A 93 -37.22 6.74 21.43
C ARG A 93 -38.30 6.80 22.52
N ALA A 94 -38.14 7.71 23.48
CA ALA A 94 -39.20 8.11 24.38
C ALA A 94 -40.13 9.03 23.58
N GLY A 95 -41.22 8.46 23.09
CA GLY A 95 -42.27 9.19 22.39
C GLY A 95 -42.78 10.37 23.22
N ARG A 96 -42.45 11.59 22.81
CA ARG A 96 -43.12 12.82 23.26
C ARG A 96 -44.14 13.25 22.21
N GLY A 97 -45.23 12.49 22.10
CA GLY A 97 -46.49 12.99 21.55
C GLY A 97 -47.26 13.72 22.64
N ARG A 98 -46.84 14.94 23.01
CA ARG A 98 -47.64 15.80 23.91
C ARG A 98 -48.54 16.71 23.08
N GLY A 99 -49.82 16.66 23.44
CA GLY A 99 -50.95 17.25 22.72
C GLY A 99 -50.82 18.74 22.40
N ARG A 100 -51.26 19.08 21.19
CA ARG A 100 -51.52 20.46 20.78
C ARG A 100 -53.03 20.70 20.75
N LYS A 101 -53.46 21.45 21.75
CA LYS A 101 -54.76 22.07 22.00
C LYS A 101 -55.29 22.76 20.72
N ARG A 102 -56.47 22.35 20.23
CA ARG A 102 -57.26 23.12 19.25
C ARG A 102 -58.16 24.08 20.03
N ARG A 103 -58.04 25.38 19.73
CA ARG A 103 -58.99 26.45 20.04
C ARG A 103 -59.43 27.02 18.70
N GLY A 104 -60.73 27.28 18.55
CA GLY A 104 -61.40 27.74 17.33
C GLY A 104 -62.70 27.00 17.20
#